data_AF-A0A2W4QLD4-F1
#
_entry.id   AF-A0A2W4QLD4-F1
#
_cell.length_a   1.000
_cell.length_b   1.000
_cell.length_c   1.000
_cell.angle_alpha   90.00
_cell.angle_beta   90.00
_cell.angle_gamma   90.00
#
_symmetry.space_group_name_H-M   'P 1'
#
loop_
_entity.id
_entity.type
_entity.pdbx_description
1 polymer ?
#
loop_
_entity_poly.entity_id
_entity_poly.type
_entity_poly.pdbx_seq_one_letter_code
_entity_poly.pdbx_strand_id
1 'polypeptide(L)'
;MAAQNIVFAGDKVALIVRGKTSAEHSPGKLEQHADCVRSNGSPVGYFGEGGEGSGYIIKAVLIGIQGEVYDLDGFKKHRPYYVDANMARGYGVVSTALVVRVSSSQAQIFDDYWRDLTTDPGTFRLLGKNCSTRASGAFRHSGILASGIPGLDTPNNLYKQLVRQRPDLCTSYSGYIGFTTEGSNTAMVIEDL
;
A
#
# COMPACT_ATOMS: atom_id res chain seq x y z
N MET A 1 -14.96 -18.50 -10.13
CA MET A 1 -14.15 -17.32 -10.47
C MET A 1 -12.71 -17.66 -10.18
N ALA A 2 -11.76 -17.21 -11.00
CA ALA A 2 -10.36 -17.45 -10.68
C ALA A 2 -9.97 -16.49 -9.54
N ALA A 3 -9.29 -17.01 -8.54
CA ALA A 3 -8.66 -16.22 -7.50
C ALA A 3 -7.16 -16.48 -7.60
N GLN A 4 -6.38 -15.41 -7.51
CA GLN A 4 -4.93 -15.51 -7.48
C GLN A 4 -4.47 -15.41 -6.03
N ASN A 5 -3.82 -16.46 -5.55
CA ASN A 5 -3.19 -16.47 -4.23
C ASN A 5 -1.70 -16.16 -4.39
N ILE A 6 -1.27 -15.05 -3.80
CA ILE A 6 0.12 -14.61 -3.82
C ILE A 6 0.70 -14.80 -2.43
N VAL A 7 1.58 -15.81 -2.30
CA VAL A 7 2.20 -16.21 -1.03
C VAL A 7 3.53 -15.50 -0.83
N PHE A 8 3.68 -14.73 0.25
CA PHE A 8 4.90 -13.97 0.54
C PHE A 8 5.79 -14.77 1.50
N ALA A 9 7.00 -15.13 1.06
CA ALA A 9 7.92 -16.00 1.80
C ALA A 9 9.30 -15.33 2.02
N GLY A 10 9.33 -14.00 2.14
CA GLY A 10 10.57 -13.22 2.23
C GLY A 10 11.22 -12.89 0.88
N ASP A 11 10.58 -13.26 -0.23
CA ASP A 11 11.08 -13.13 -1.61
C ASP A 11 10.40 -12.00 -2.41
N LYS A 12 9.35 -11.39 -1.85
CA LYS A 12 8.58 -10.31 -2.46
C LYS A 12 7.95 -9.41 -1.42
N VAL A 13 7.62 -8.21 -1.86
CA VAL A 13 6.77 -7.23 -1.18
C VAL A 13 5.76 -6.69 -2.21
N ALA A 14 4.75 -5.94 -1.80
CA ALA A 14 3.85 -5.31 -2.76
C ALA A 14 3.48 -3.87 -2.40
N LEU A 15 3.16 -3.10 -3.43
CA LEU A 15 2.40 -1.85 -3.33
C LEU A 15 0.96 -2.15 -3.75
N ILE A 16 -0.03 -1.75 -2.98
CA ILE A 16 -1.43 -1.79 -3.37
C ILE A 16 -1.90 -0.37 -3.59
N VAL A 17 -2.43 -0.10 -4.77
CA VAL A 17 -3.09 1.16 -5.09
C VAL A 17 -4.60 0.95 -5.10
N ARG A 18 -5.26 1.41 -4.05
CA ARG A 18 -6.73 1.44 -3.95
C ARG A 18 -7.30 2.43 -4.96
N GLY A 19 -8.43 2.12 -5.57
CA GLY A 19 -9.07 2.94 -6.61
C GLY A 19 -8.42 2.85 -8.00
N LYS A 20 -7.29 2.14 -8.12
CA LYS A 20 -6.70 1.77 -9.41
C LYS A 20 -7.32 0.45 -9.87
N THR A 21 -7.94 0.44 -11.06
CA THR A 21 -8.73 -0.69 -11.57
C THR A 21 -7.98 -1.54 -12.58
N SER A 22 -6.87 -1.04 -13.11
CA SER A 22 -5.97 -1.74 -14.01
C SER A 22 -4.56 -1.13 -13.95
N ALA A 23 -3.58 -1.79 -14.56
CA ALA A 23 -2.20 -1.27 -14.65
C ALA A 23 -2.11 0.08 -15.38
N GLU A 24 -3.03 0.35 -16.30
CA GLU A 24 -3.13 1.55 -17.14
C GLU A 24 -4.01 2.62 -16.50
N HIS A 25 -4.97 2.23 -15.65
CA HIS A 25 -5.89 3.15 -15.00
C HIS A 25 -5.14 4.24 -14.22
N SER A 26 -5.58 5.49 -14.33
CA SER A 26 -5.02 6.61 -13.58
C SER A 26 -6.13 7.25 -12.74
N PRO A 27 -6.27 6.84 -11.46
CA PRO A 27 -7.33 7.36 -10.58
C PRO A 27 -7.19 8.86 -10.34
N GLY A 28 -8.30 9.51 -9.97
CA GLY A 28 -8.28 10.87 -9.45
C GLY A 28 -7.34 11.00 -8.24
N LYS A 29 -6.77 12.19 -8.03
CA LYS A 29 -5.74 12.42 -7.00
C LYS A 29 -6.22 12.12 -5.57
N LEU A 30 -7.53 12.25 -5.33
CA LEU A 30 -8.17 12.02 -4.04
C LEU A 30 -8.91 10.67 -3.96
N GLU A 31 -8.92 9.90 -5.05
CA GLU A 31 -9.67 8.63 -5.17
C GLU A 31 -8.77 7.41 -4.93
N GLN A 32 -7.55 7.64 -4.43
CA GLN A 32 -6.52 6.62 -4.34
C GLN A 32 -5.84 6.62 -2.98
N HIS A 33 -5.44 5.42 -2.56
CA HIS A 33 -4.67 5.20 -1.35
C HIS A 33 -3.57 4.18 -1.63
N ALA A 34 -2.41 4.34 -0.98
CA ALA A 34 -1.31 3.40 -1.06
C ALA A 34 -1.22 2.59 0.23
N ASP A 35 -1.40 1.28 0.12
CA ASP A 35 -0.99 0.32 1.13
C ASP A 35 0.20 -0.48 0.62
N CYS A 36 0.86 -1.22 1.50
CA CYS A 36 1.90 -2.17 1.15
C CYS A 36 1.60 -3.57 1.71
N VAL A 37 2.30 -4.56 1.17
CA VAL A 37 2.34 -5.92 1.72
C VAL A 37 3.78 -6.21 2.11
N ARG A 38 3.98 -6.58 3.38
CA ARG A 38 5.27 -6.94 3.97
C ARG A 38 5.77 -8.28 3.43
N SER A 39 7.02 -8.61 3.70
CA SER A 39 7.65 -9.80 3.13
C SER A 39 7.11 -11.13 3.64
N ASN A 40 6.38 -11.10 4.77
CA ASN A 40 5.60 -12.20 5.34
C ASN A 40 4.12 -12.21 4.89
N GLY A 41 3.75 -11.27 4.01
CA GLY A 41 2.42 -11.14 3.42
C GLY A 41 1.42 -10.34 4.25
N SER A 42 1.80 -9.86 5.42
CA SER A 42 0.93 -9.00 6.22
C SER A 42 0.71 -7.65 5.52
N PRO A 43 -0.54 -7.15 5.44
CA PRO A 43 -0.79 -5.80 4.95
C PRO A 43 -0.28 -4.75 5.92
N VAL A 44 0.13 -3.60 5.39
CA VAL A 44 0.48 -2.41 6.16
C VAL A 44 0.10 -1.14 5.42
N GLY A 45 -0.43 -0.13 6.10
CA GLY A 45 -0.81 1.15 5.51
C GLY A 45 -0.55 2.33 6.45
N TYR A 46 -0.53 3.54 5.90
CA TYR A 46 -0.30 4.77 6.67
C TYR A 46 -1.43 5.78 6.47
N PHE A 47 -1.98 6.25 7.57
CA PHE A 47 -3.17 7.07 7.65
C PHE A 47 -2.91 8.35 8.45
N GLY A 48 -3.80 9.33 8.29
CA GLY A 48 -3.92 10.44 9.21
C GLY A 48 -5.10 10.19 10.16
N GLU A 49 -4.87 10.32 11.46
CA GLU A 49 -5.88 10.05 12.47
C GLU A 49 -7.06 11.03 12.37
N GLY A 50 -8.29 10.52 12.50
CA GLY A 50 -9.44 11.32 12.90
C GLY A 50 -10.09 12.23 11.85
N GLY A 51 -10.17 11.86 10.56
CA GLY A 51 -11.18 12.55 9.77
C GLY A 51 -11.47 12.17 8.32
N GLU A 52 -12.66 12.62 7.95
CA GLU A 52 -13.21 12.78 6.62
C GLU A 52 -13.79 14.21 6.54
N GLY A 53 -14.00 14.73 5.34
CA GLY A 53 -14.61 16.05 5.13
C GLY A 53 -13.64 17.25 5.09
N SER A 54 -14.20 18.44 4.83
CA SER A 54 -13.44 19.66 4.50
C SER A 54 -12.53 20.16 5.63
N GLY A 55 -12.99 20.09 6.88
CA GLY A 55 -12.20 20.50 8.05
C GLY A 55 -10.95 19.63 8.28
N TYR A 56 -11.06 18.32 7.98
CA TYR A 56 -9.93 17.39 8.01
C TYR A 56 -8.92 17.71 6.91
N ILE A 57 -9.38 17.97 5.69
CA ILE A 57 -8.50 18.34 4.56
C ILE A 57 -7.71 19.60 4.89
N ILE A 58 -8.36 20.63 5.44
CA ILE A 58 -7.68 21.89 5.82
C ILE A 58 -6.58 21.62 6.84
N LYS A 59 -6.85 20.83 7.89
CA LYS A 59 -5.85 20.48 8.90
C LYS A 59 -4.70 19.65 8.31
N ALA A 60 -5.01 18.63 7.49
CA ALA A 60 -4.02 17.76 6.86
C ALA A 60 -3.14 18.49 5.84
N VAL A 61 -3.62 19.59 5.25
CA VAL A 61 -2.85 20.43 4.31
C VAL A 61 -2.03 21.49 5.05
N LEU A 62 -2.64 22.25 5.97
CA LEU A 62 -2.03 23.45 6.56
C LEU A 62 -1.18 23.18 7.80
N ILE A 63 -1.59 22.23 8.65
CA ILE A 63 -0.99 22.01 9.97
C ILE A 63 -0.24 20.67 9.99
N GLY A 64 -0.89 19.64 9.45
CA GLY A 64 -0.56 18.25 9.66
C GLY A 64 -1.33 17.68 10.84
N ILE A 65 -1.56 16.37 10.79
CA ILE A 65 -2.28 15.62 11.82
C ILE A 65 -1.44 14.42 12.24
N GLN A 66 -1.82 13.78 13.35
CA GLN A 66 -1.13 12.58 13.82
C GLN A 66 -1.20 11.50 12.74
N GLY A 67 -0.05 10.93 12.39
CA GLY A 67 0.02 9.77 11.52
C GLY A 67 -0.27 8.49 12.29
N GLU A 68 -0.77 7.48 11.59
CA GLU A 68 -1.04 6.17 12.16
C GLU A 68 -0.67 5.08 11.16
N VAL A 69 -0.05 4.01 11.64
CA VAL A 69 0.24 2.82 10.83
C VAL A 69 -0.79 1.75 11.17
N TYR A 70 -1.47 1.23 10.16
CA TYR A 70 -2.35 0.07 10.32
C TYR A 70 -1.64 -1.18 9.83
N ASP A 71 -1.59 -2.18 10.70
CA ASP A 71 -1.34 -3.58 10.37
C ASP A 71 -2.67 -4.30 10.09
N LEU A 72 -2.64 -5.63 9.97
CA LEU A 72 -3.83 -6.43 9.70
C LEU A 72 -4.98 -6.18 10.68
N ASP A 73 -4.69 -6.03 11.98
CA ASP A 73 -5.73 -5.83 12.99
C ASP A 73 -6.26 -4.39 12.96
N GLY A 74 -5.37 -3.42 12.72
CA GLY A 74 -5.77 -2.05 12.40
C GLY A 74 -6.72 -1.96 11.20
N PHE A 75 -6.38 -2.65 10.11
CA PHE A 75 -7.24 -2.72 8.92
C PHE A 75 -8.59 -3.39 9.22
N LYS A 76 -8.62 -4.53 9.90
CA LYS A 76 -9.89 -5.19 10.27
C LYS A 76 -10.82 -4.28 11.05
N LYS A 77 -10.26 -3.47 11.96
CA LYS A 77 -11.04 -2.56 12.80
C LYS A 77 -11.52 -1.31 12.05
N HIS A 78 -10.66 -0.71 11.24
CA HIS A 78 -10.91 0.62 10.69
C HIS A 78 -11.27 0.64 9.20
N ARG A 79 -10.82 -0.36 8.42
CA ARG A 79 -10.97 -0.45 6.96
C ARG A 79 -11.10 -1.91 6.50
N PRO A 80 -12.12 -2.65 6.94
CA PRO A 80 -12.21 -4.10 6.70
C PRO A 80 -12.27 -4.47 5.21
N TYR A 81 -12.85 -3.61 4.37
CA TYR A 81 -12.88 -3.76 2.91
C TYR A 81 -11.51 -3.58 2.22
N TYR A 82 -10.44 -3.27 2.97
CA TYR A 82 -9.06 -3.29 2.44
C TYR A 82 -8.40 -4.66 2.62
N VAL A 83 -8.93 -5.51 3.50
CA VAL A 83 -8.31 -6.80 3.84
C VAL A 83 -9.22 -8.01 3.63
N ASP A 84 -10.49 -7.78 3.30
CA ASP A 84 -11.46 -8.82 2.94
C ASP A 84 -11.94 -8.60 1.49
N ALA A 85 -11.65 -9.56 0.60
CA ALA A 85 -11.98 -9.48 -0.82
C ALA A 85 -13.50 -9.50 -1.07
N ASN A 86 -14.27 -10.23 -0.25
CA ASN A 86 -15.72 -10.27 -0.36
C ASN A 86 -16.34 -8.92 0.04
N MET A 87 -15.83 -8.31 1.10
CA MET A 87 -16.24 -6.94 1.45
C MET A 87 -15.81 -5.95 0.37
N ALA A 88 -14.56 -6.02 -0.11
CA ALA A 88 -14.09 -5.17 -1.20
C ALA A 88 -15.01 -5.26 -2.43
N ARG A 89 -15.44 -6.46 -2.82
CA ARG A 89 -16.45 -6.69 -3.86
C ARG A 89 -17.78 -6.04 -3.52
N GLY A 90 -18.32 -6.29 -2.33
CA GLY A 90 -19.61 -5.73 -1.89
C GLY A 90 -19.64 -4.20 -1.91
N TYR A 91 -18.51 -3.55 -1.66
CA TYR A 91 -18.35 -2.09 -1.70
C TYR A 91 -17.84 -1.55 -3.06
N GLY A 92 -17.57 -2.40 -4.05
CA GLY A 92 -17.03 -1.99 -5.35
C GLY A 92 -15.59 -1.42 -5.27
N VAL A 93 -14.81 -1.81 -4.26
CA VAL A 93 -13.45 -1.30 -4.01
C VAL A 93 -12.44 -2.12 -4.78
N VAL A 94 -12.30 -1.78 -6.07
CA VAL A 94 -11.27 -2.36 -6.92
C VAL A 94 -9.90 -1.74 -6.62
N SER A 95 -8.87 -2.58 -6.63
CA SER A 95 -7.48 -2.18 -6.40
C SER A 95 -6.52 -2.84 -7.38
N THR A 96 -5.35 -2.24 -7.57
CA THR A 96 -4.24 -2.85 -8.31
C THR A 96 -3.06 -3.05 -7.36
N ALA A 97 -2.64 -4.30 -7.19
CA ALA A 97 -1.40 -4.66 -6.53
C ALA A 97 -0.24 -4.74 -7.53
N LEU A 98 0.88 -4.13 -7.17
CA LEU A 98 2.17 -4.29 -7.82
C LEU A 98 3.07 -5.13 -6.92
N VAL A 99 3.22 -6.40 -7.26
CA VAL A 99 4.11 -7.32 -6.56
C VAL A 99 5.52 -7.12 -7.08
N VAL A 100 6.48 -6.96 -6.16
CA VAL A 100 7.88 -6.66 -6.46
C VAL A 100 8.75 -7.75 -5.86
N ARG A 101 9.51 -8.45 -6.71
CA ARG A 101 10.52 -9.42 -6.25
C ARG A 101 11.66 -8.71 -5.56
N VAL A 102 12.17 -9.25 -4.45
CA VAL A 102 13.24 -8.64 -3.66
C VAL A 102 14.23 -9.70 -3.17
N SER A 103 15.45 -9.28 -2.81
CA SER A 103 16.33 -10.15 -2.02
C SER A 103 15.86 -10.22 -0.56
N SER A 104 16.31 -11.23 0.19
CA SER A 104 16.01 -11.35 1.62
C SER A 104 16.49 -10.15 2.43
N SER A 105 17.62 -9.53 2.06
CA SER A 105 18.11 -8.31 2.71
C SER A 105 17.20 -7.11 2.44
N GLN A 106 16.71 -6.94 1.22
CA GLN A 106 15.78 -5.87 0.88
C GLN A 106 14.42 -6.07 1.56
N ALA A 107 13.94 -7.31 1.63
CA ALA A 107 12.74 -7.68 2.37
C ALA A 107 12.83 -7.28 3.84
N GLN A 108 13.93 -7.65 4.51
CA GLN A 108 14.15 -7.29 5.91
C GLN A 108 14.16 -5.78 6.13
N ILE A 109 14.92 -5.02 5.33
CA ILE A 109 14.99 -3.56 5.46
C ILE A 109 13.64 -2.89 5.18
N PHE A 110 12.88 -3.40 4.21
CA PHE A 110 11.53 -2.91 3.92
C PHE A 110 10.58 -3.14 5.10
N ASP A 111 10.65 -4.33 5.71
CA ASP A 111 9.83 -4.67 6.86
C ASP A 111 10.24 -3.91 8.12
N ASP A 112 11.54 -3.67 8.31
CA ASP A 112 12.09 -2.86 9.41
C ASP A 112 11.60 -1.42 9.32
N TYR A 113 11.59 -0.82 8.13
CA TYR A 113 11.05 0.53 7.91
C TYR A 113 9.63 0.69 8.44
N TRP A 114 8.75 -0.27 8.17
CA TRP A 114 7.36 -0.22 8.65
C TRP A 114 7.23 -0.45 10.15
N ARG A 115 8.05 -1.33 10.73
CA ARG A 115 8.11 -1.53 12.19
C ARG A 115 8.54 -0.24 12.89
N ASP A 116 9.58 0.40 12.40
CA ASP A 116 10.11 1.63 12.99
C ASP A 116 9.09 2.78 12.84
N LEU A 117 8.44 2.88 11.67
CA LEU A 117 7.36 3.85 11.45
C LEU A 117 6.12 3.58 12.33
N THR A 118 5.86 2.32 12.72
CA THR A 118 4.78 2.00 13.67
C THR A 118 5.09 2.55 15.06
N THR A 119 6.38 2.55 15.44
CA THR A 119 6.84 3.03 16.75
C THR A 119 6.82 4.56 16.82
N ASP A 120 7.18 5.24 15.73
CA ASP A 120 7.05 6.70 15.58
C ASP A 120 6.42 7.06 14.22
N PRO A 121 5.08 7.08 14.14
CA PRO A 121 4.36 7.40 12.90
C PRO A 121 4.59 8.83 12.43
N GLY A 122 5.03 9.73 13.33
CA GLY A 122 5.15 11.15 13.08
C GLY A 122 3.86 11.79 12.55
N THR A 123 4.02 12.85 11.74
CA THR A 123 2.91 13.64 11.20
C THR A 123 2.49 13.19 9.81
N PHE A 124 1.18 13.06 9.59
CA PHE A 124 0.57 12.95 8.27
C PHE A 124 0.31 14.33 7.67
N ARG A 125 0.66 14.50 6.39
CA ARG A 125 0.28 15.65 5.56
C ARG A 125 -0.15 15.19 4.18
N LEU A 126 -1.21 15.79 3.65
CA LEU A 126 -1.70 15.44 2.31
C LEU A 126 -0.63 15.69 1.23
N LEU A 127 0.22 16.71 1.43
CA LEU A 127 1.35 17.04 0.58
C LEU A 127 2.67 16.68 1.28
N GLY A 128 3.40 15.69 0.75
CA GLY A 128 4.78 15.38 1.14
C GLY A 128 4.98 14.57 2.42
N LYS A 129 3.91 14.11 3.09
CA LYS A 129 3.95 13.14 4.21
C LYS A 129 2.69 12.26 4.25
N ASN A 130 2.23 11.79 3.09
CA ASN A 130 1.01 10.99 2.97
C ASN A 130 1.34 9.49 2.84
N CYS A 131 0.32 8.65 2.61
CA CYS A 131 0.48 7.21 2.42
C CYS A 131 1.51 6.85 1.33
N SER A 132 1.49 7.55 0.20
CA SER A 132 2.44 7.29 -0.89
C SER A 132 3.85 7.76 -0.55
N THR A 133 4.02 8.84 0.21
CA THR A 133 5.34 9.26 0.71
C THR A 133 5.95 8.18 1.59
N ARG A 134 5.18 7.59 2.52
CA ARG A 134 5.65 6.52 3.40
C ARG A 134 5.93 5.22 2.65
N ALA A 135 5.03 4.83 1.74
CA ALA A 135 5.27 3.68 0.86
C ALA A 135 6.55 3.86 0.03
N SER A 136 6.74 5.02 -0.60
CA SER A 136 7.98 5.35 -1.33
C SER A 136 9.20 5.31 -0.42
N GLY A 137 9.06 5.78 0.82
CA GLY A 137 10.09 5.68 1.86
C GLY A 137 10.55 4.25 2.08
N ALA A 138 9.62 3.29 2.24
CA ALA A 138 9.94 1.88 2.40
C ALA A 138 10.73 1.31 1.21
N PHE A 139 10.27 1.56 -0.02
CA PHE A 139 10.95 1.11 -1.24
C PHE A 139 12.33 1.75 -1.43
N ARG A 140 12.50 3.01 -1.01
CA ARG A 140 13.80 3.70 -1.09
C ARG A 140 14.76 3.22 -0.02
N HIS A 141 14.27 3.04 1.20
CA HIS A 141 15.09 2.60 2.33
C HIS A 141 15.67 1.20 2.08
N SER A 142 14.90 0.32 1.46
CA SER A 142 15.38 -1.01 1.03
C SER A 142 16.18 -1.02 -0.27
N GLY A 143 16.47 0.13 -0.88
CA GLY A 143 17.26 0.22 -2.12
C GLY A 143 16.56 -0.34 -3.36
N ILE A 144 15.23 -0.51 -3.33
CA ILE A 144 14.44 -0.91 -4.50
C ILE A 144 14.26 0.28 -5.46
N LEU A 145 14.06 1.47 -4.90
CA LEU A 145 14.00 2.75 -5.60
C LEU A 145 15.19 3.64 -5.24
N ALA A 146 15.72 4.36 -6.23
CA ALA A 146 16.85 5.27 -6.04
C ALA A 146 16.43 6.68 -5.56
N SER A 147 15.19 7.10 -5.81
CA SER A 147 14.73 8.47 -5.57
C SER A 147 13.27 8.55 -5.16
N GLY A 148 12.87 9.73 -4.64
CA GLY A 148 11.48 10.05 -4.29
C GLY A 148 10.54 10.03 -5.50
N ILE A 149 9.24 10.11 -5.21
CA ILE A 149 8.19 10.11 -6.24
C ILE A 149 8.38 11.34 -7.15
N PRO A 150 8.46 11.16 -8.48
CA PRO A 150 8.48 12.30 -9.39
C PRO A 150 7.16 13.07 -9.37
N GLY A 151 7.23 14.39 -9.14
CA GLY A 151 6.07 15.27 -9.14
C GLY A 151 5.29 15.21 -7.83
N LEU A 152 3.96 15.05 -7.92
CA LEU A 152 3.11 14.94 -6.74
C LEU A 152 3.21 13.53 -6.13
N ASP A 153 3.37 13.47 -4.81
CA ASP A 153 3.31 12.25 -4.00
C ASP A 153 1.90 11.65 -4.07
N THR A 154 1.65 10.82 -5.07
CA THR A 154 0.41 10.06 -5.25
C THR A 154 0.72 8.57 -5.40
N PRO A 155 -0.18 7.68 -4.92
CA PRO A 155 -0.07 6.24 -5.11
C PRO A 155 0.20 5.83 -6.58
N ASN A 156 -0.52 6.41 -7.53
CA ASN A 156 -0.38 6.11 -8.95
C ASN A 156 0.96 6.60 -9.52
N ASN A 157 1.51 7.73 -9.06
CA ASN A 157 2.84 8.17 -9.48
C ASN A 157 3.93 7.23 -8.93
N LEU A 158 3.80 6.77 -7.69
CA LEU A 158 4.70 5.75 -7.12
C LEU A 158 4.62 4.44 -7.92
N TYR A 159 3.41 3.97 -8.22
CA TYR A 159 3.20 2.79 -9.07
C TYR A 159 3.90 2.93 -10.42
N LYS A 160 3.65 4.05 -11.13
CA LYS A 160 4.27 4.33 -12.43
C LYS A 160 5.79 4.41 -12.35
N GLN A 161 6.32 4.96 -11.26
CA GLN A 161 7.76 5.01 -11.02
C GLN A 161 8.34 3.60 -10.88
N LEU A 162 7.75 2.75 -10.05
CA LEU A 162 8.21 1.37 -9.84
C LEU A 162 8.18 0.58 -11.16
N VAL A 163 7.06 0.61 -11.89
CA VAL A 163 6.93 -0.06 -13.19
C VAL A 163 7.97 0.44 -14.19
N ARG A 164 8.23 1.75 -14.25
CA ARG A 164 9.18 2.34 -15.19
C ARG A 164 10.64 2.01 -14.83
N GLN A 165 10.99 2.05 -13.55
CA GLN A 165 12.39 1.88 -13.11
C GLN A 165 12.77 0.42 -12.91
N ARG A 166 11.82 -0.44 -12.51
CA ARG A 166 12.03 -1.86 -12.16
C ARG A 166 11.04 -2.79 -12.87
N PRO A 167 10.84 -2.69 -14.20
CA PRO A 167 9.91 -3.57 -14.91
C PRO A 167 10.31 -5.05 -14.79
N ASP A 168 11.60 -5.33 -14.58
CA ASP A 168 12.18 -6.66 -14.38
C ASP A 168 11.77 -7.33 -13.05
N LEU A 169 11.29 -6.55 -12.08
CA LEU A 169 10.88 -7.06 -10.77
C LEU A 169 9.37 -7.04 -10.54
N CYS A 170 8.63 -6.27 -11.34
CA CYS A 170 7.25 -5.90 -11.04
C CYS A 170 6.25 -6.78 -11.81
N THR A 171 5.19 -7.22 -11.12
CA THR A 171 4.03 -7.85 -11.74
C THR A 171 2.75 -7.26 -11.18
N SER A 172 1.80 -6.95 -12.06
CA SER A 172 0.58 -6.22 -11.71
C SER A 172 -0.62 -7.15 -11.68
N TYR A 173 -1.44 -7.01 -10.64
CA TYR A 173 -2.67 -7.77 -10.44
C TYR A 173 -3.78 -6.79 -10.08
N SER A 174 -4.94 -6.87 -10.72
CA SER A 174 -6.06 -5.99 -10.43
C SER A 174 -7.31 -6.80 -10.13
N GLY A 175 -8.08 -6.36 -9.14
CA GLY A 175 -9.25 -7.08 -8.66
C GLY A 175 -9.68 -6.61 -7.28
N TYR A 176 -10.48 -7.44 -6.61
CA TYR A 176 -10.83 -7.27 -5.20
C TYR A 176 -9.77 -7.95 -4.35
N ILE A 177 -9.08 -7.16 -3.51
CA ILE A 177 -7.93 -7.64 -2.74
C ILE A 177 -8.36 -7.97 -1.31
N GLY A 178 -8.00 -9.16 -0.85
CA GLY A 178 -8.10 -9.59 0.54
C GLY A 178 -6.84 -10.31 1.01
N PHE A 179 -6.85 -10.75 2.26
CA PHE A 179 -5.74 -11.47 2.87
C PHE A 179 -6.24 -12.70 3.62
N THR A 180 -5.54 -13.81 3.47
CA THR A 180 -5.82 -15.07 4.17
C THR A 180 -4.56 -15.61 4.81
N THR A 181 -4.68 -16.56 5.71
CA THR A 181 -3.52 -17.24 6.30
C THR A 181 -3.24 -18.52 5.53
N GLU A 182 -2.03 -18.67 5.00
CA GLU A 182 -1.53 -19.92 4.40
C GLU A 182 -0.33 -20.41 5.23
N GLY A 183 -0.56 -21.42 6.09
CA GLY A 183 0.44 -21.88 7.04
C GLY A 183 0.77 -20.82 8.09
N SER A 184 2.05 -20.45 8.22
CA SER A 184 2.52 -19.37 9.11
C SER A 184 2.56 -17.99 8.44
N ASN A 185 2.33 -17.92 7.12
CA ASN A 185 2.43 -16.69 6.36
C ASN A 185 1.03 -16.17 6.00
N THR A 186 0.93 -14.86 5.76
CA THR A 186 -0.28 -14.29 5.18
C THR A 186 -0.15 -14.32 3.65
N ALA A 187 -1.21 -14.71 2.95
CA ALA A 187 -1.28 -14.65 1.49
C ALA A 187 -2.22 -13.52 1.08
N MET A 188 -1.84 -12.78 0.04
CA MET A 188 -2.75 -11.82 -0.60
C MET A 188 -3.59 -12.56 -1.64
N VAL A 189 -4.90 -12.43 -1.53
CA VAL A 189 -5.87 -13.00 -2.47
C VAL A 189 -6.39 -11.89 -3.36
N ILE A 190 -6.37 -12.11 -4.68
CA ILE A 190 -6.98 -11.20 -5.66
C ILE A 190 -8.08 -11.96 -6.37
N GLU A 191 -9.31 -11.50 -6.20
CA GLU A 191 -10.47 -12.02 -6.92
C GLU A 191 -10.75 -11.15 -8.15
N ASP A 192 -11.04 -11.80 -9.28
CA ASP A 192 -11.36 -11.11 -10.54
C ASP A 192 -12.55 -10.14 -10.40
N LEU A 193 -12.58 -9.14 -11.29
CA LEU A 193 -13.58 -8.04 -11.34
C LEU A 193 -15.01 -8.53 -11.59
#